data_AF-A0A534XBT0-F1
#
_entry.id   AF-A0A534XBT0-F1
#
_cell.length_a   1.000
_cell.length_b   1.000
_cell.length_c   1.000
_cell.angle_alpha   90.00
_cell.angle_beta   90.00
_cell.angle_gamma   90.00
#
_symmetry.space_group_name_H-M   'P 1'
#
loop_
_entity.id
_entity.type
_entity.pdbx_description
1 polymer ?
#
loop_
_entity_poly.entity_id
_entity_poly.type
_entity_poly.pdbx_seq_one_letter_code
_entity_poly.pdbx_strand_id
1 'polypeptide(L)'
;MRSFLALAAAAVAAMLLQTGVFPALPYLPVRPDLILVLAGYLGVRHHNAGGALGAFTLGYFLDTFSGTILGMQAFAISAAYVAMTIMARHLWMERGLPLMATVFVGGCVRGLAAVAVAALLATRAPVWQHVVRYGFLEAAAAALVAPAVFRCVTWEKRLLGLG
;
A
#
# COMPACT_ATOMS: atom_id res chain seq x y z
N MET A 1 6.73 -1.98 -20.77
CA MET A 1 7.62 -2.98 -20.11
C MET A 1 8.57 -2.33 -19.11
N ARG A 2 9.36 -1.31 -19.49
CA ARG A 2 10.35 -0.69 -18.58
C ARG A 2 9.77 -0.07 -17.30
N SER A 3 8.60 0.57 -17.36
CA SER A 3 7.96 1.16 -16.16
C SER A 3 7.45 0.10 -15.17
N PHE A 4 7.17 -1.12 -15.65
CA PHE A 4 6.77 -2.25 -14.81
C PHE A 4 7.98 -2.80 -14.04
N LEU A 5 9.16 -2.83 -14.67
CA LEU A 5 10.42 -3.22 -14.00
C LEU A 5 10.79 -2.27 -12.87
N ALA A 6 10.64 -0.95 -13.07
CA ALA A 6 10.86 0.03 -12.00
C ALA A 6 9.90 -0.19 -10.81
N LEU A 7 8.62 -0.47 -11.09
CA LEU A 7 7.64 -0.80 -10.05
C LEU A 7 7.97 -2.11 -9.33
N ALA A 8 8.44 -3.13 -10.05
CA ALA A 8 8.87 -4.38 -9.46
C ALA A 8 10.12 -4.19 -8.56
N ALA A 9 11.11 -3.42 -9.03
CA ALA A 9 12.29 -3.07 -8.24
C ALA A 9 11.92 -2.29 -6.97
N ALA A 10 11.03 -1.29 -7.09
CA ALA A 10 10.49 -0.55 -5.97
C ALA A 10 9.72 -1.45 -4.98
N ALA A 11 8.97 -2.45 -5.47
CA ALA A 11 8.28 -3.42 -4.63
C ALA A 11 9.24 -4.31 -3.84
N VAL A 12 10.30 -4.80 -4.48
CA VAL A 12 11.35 -5.58 -3.81
C VAL A 12 12.06 -4.72 -2.77
N ALA A 13 12.45 -3.49 -3.11
CA ALA A 13 13.07 -2.55 -2.17
C ALA A 13 12.14 -2.22 -0.99
N ALA A 14 10.86 -1.97 -1.27
CA ALA A 14 9.83 -1.75 -0.25
C ALA A 14 9.72 -2.95 0.70
N MET A 15 9.73 -4.18 0.16
CA MET A 15 9.70 -5.40 0.96
C MET A 15 10.91 -5.53 1.87
N LEU A 16 12.12 -5.28 1.35
CA LEU A 16 13.36 -5.34 2.13
C LEU A 16 13.40 -4.27 3.23
N LEU A 17 12.92 -3.06 2.94
CA LEU A 17 12.85 -1.98 3.92
C LEU A 17 11.85 -2.30 5.04
N GLN A 18 10.66 -2.81 4.69
CA GLN A 18 9.63 -3.10 5.69
C GLN A 18 9.93 -4.33 6.56
N THR A 19 10.67 -5.33 6.05
CA THR A 19 11.03 -6.54 6.81
C THR A 19 12.38 -6.45 7.50
N GLY A 20 13.33 -5.68 6.95
CA GLY A 20 14.69 -5.55 7.50
C GLY A 20 14.89 -4.27 8.30
N VAL A 21 14.63 -3.12 7.68
CA VAL A 21 15.05 -1.81 8.22
C VAL A 21 14.09 -1.29 9.29
N PHE A 22 12.78 -1.25 9.02
CA PHE A 22 11.81 -0.71 9.99
C PHE A 22 11.74 -1.50 11.30
N PRO A 23 11.81 -2.84 11.31
CA PRO A 23 11.83 -3.60 12.56
C PRO A 23 13.10 -3.38 13.38
N ALA A 24 14.22 -3.00 12.75
CA ALA A 24 15.48 -2.73 13.43
C ALA A 24 15.53 -1.34 14.11
N LEU A 25 14.54 -0.47 13.85
CA LEU A 25 14.43 0.86 14.46
C LEU A 25 13.65 0.77 15.79
N PRO A 26 14.29 0.89 16.97
CA PRO A 26 13.67 0.63 18.27
C PRO A 26 12.60 1.65 18.69
N TYR A 27 12.47 2.76 17.96
CA TYR A 27 11.56 3.87 18.30
C TYR A 27 10.33 3.97 17.39
N LEU A 28 10.17 3.08 16.40
CA LEU A 28 8.98 3.10 15.54
C LEU A 28 7.86 2.24 16.17
N PRO A 29 6.76 2.85 16.68
CA PRO A 29 5.68 2.09 17.30
C PRO A 29 4.91 1.24 16.28
N VAL A 30 4.95 1.61 15.01
CA VAL A 30 4.20 0.99 13.92
C VAL A 30 5.00 1.02 12.61
N ARG A 31 4.87 -0.03 11.80
CA ARG A 31 5.60 -0.19 10.53
C ARG A 31 4.76 0.37 9.38
N PRO A 32 5.23 1.37 8.61
CA PRO A 32 4.49 1.88 7.47
C PRO A 32 4.45 0.84 6.35
N ASP A 33 3.26 0.58 5.81
CA ASP A 33 3.07 -0.34 4.68
C ASP A 33 3.47 0.34 3.36
N LEU A 34 4.69 0.05 2.90
CA LEU A 34 5.22 0.61 1.65
C LEU A 34 4.56 -0.01 0.42
N ILE A 35 4.07 -1.25 0.49
CA ILE A 35 3.42 -1.93 -0.62
C ILE A 35 2.06 -1.28 -0.89
N LEU A 36 1.32 -0.93 0.16
CA LEU A 36 0.12 -0.11 0.06
C LEU A 36 0.41 1.25 -0.59
N VAL A 37 1.51 1.91 -0.22
CA VAL A 37 1.89 3.20 -0.83
C VAL A 37 2.18 3.05 -2.33
N LEU A 38 2.85 1.97 -2.74
CA LEU A 38 3.06 1.66 -4.16
C LEU A 38 1.75 1.36 -4.89
N ALA A 39 0.82 0.65 -4.25
CA ALA A 39 -0.52 0.45 -4.78
C ALA A 39 -1.30 1.78 -4.89
N GLY A 40 -1.11 2.69 -3.93
CA GLY A 40 -1.62 4.05 -4.00
C GLY A 40 -1.02 4.84 -5.16
N TYR A 41 0.26 4.68 -5.45
CA TYR A 41 0.90 5.26 -6.62
C TYR A 41 0.24 4.78 -7.92
N LEU A 42 -0.03 3.48 -8.04
CA LEU A 42 -0.80 2.94 -9.16
C LEU A 42 -2.21 3.53 -9.21
N GLY A 43 -2.91 3.61 -8.07
CA GLY A 43 -4.28 4.11 -8.00
C GLY A 43 -4.41 5.59 -8.36
N VAL A 44 -3.40 6.40 -8.04
CA VAL A 44 -3.39 7.85 -8.31
C VAL A 44 -2.87 8.17 -9.71
N ARG A 45 -1.93 7.38 -10.27
CA ARG A 45 -1.27 7.70 -11.55
C ARG A 45 -1.71 6.84 -12.73
N HIS A 46 -2.24 5.65 -12.48
CA HIS A 46 -2.54 4.64 -13.50
C HIS A 46 -3.94 4.05 -13.31
N HIS A 47 -4.98 4.82 -13.64
CA HIS A 47 -6.39 4.44 -13.48
C HIS A 47 -6.90 3.42 -14.52
N ASN A 48 -6.14 2.36 -14.81
CA ASN A 48 -6.46 1.36 -15.82
C ASN A 48 -6.43 -0.06 -15.25
N ALA A 49 -6.83 -1.05 -16.06
CA ALA A 49 -6.80 -2.46 -15.69
C ALA A 49 -5.39 -2.94 -15.31
N GLY A 50 -4.34 -2.37 -15.92
CA GLY A 50 -2.96 -2.67 -15.58
C GLY A 50 -2.56 -2.21 -14.17
N GLY A 51 -3.08 -1.07 -13.70
CA GLY A 51 -2.91 -0.60 -12.33
C GLY A 51 -3.59 -1.51 -11.32
N ALA A 52 -4.79 -2.00 -11.63
CA ALA A 52 -5.50 -2.98 -10.80
C ALA A 52 -4.76 -4.32 -10.73
N LEU A 53 -4.30 -4.85 -11.86
CA LEU A 53 -3.47 -6.06 -11.92
C LEU A 53 -2.16 -5.87 -11.15
N GLY A 54 -1.54 -4.69 -11.25
CA GLY A 54 -0.35 -4.34 -10.48
C GLY A 54 -0.61 -4.35 -8.97
N ALA A 55 -1.70 -3.73 -8.50
CA ALA A 55 -2.08 -3.72 -7.09
C ALA A 55 -2.39 -5.13 -6.56
N PHE A 56 -3.10 -5.95 -7.34
CA PHE A 56 -3.33 -7.36 -7.01
C PHE A 56 -2.02 -8.13 -6.90
N THR A 57 -1.11 -7.97 -7.87
CA THR A 57 0.19 -8.64 -7.88
C THR A 57 1.06 -8.20 -6.69
N LEU A 58 1.02 -6.91 -6.33
CA LEU A 58 1.70 -6.40 -5.14
C LEU A 58 1.16 -7.02 -3.84
N GLY A 59 -0.15 -7.18 -3.72
CA GLY A 59 -0.75 -7.85 -2.57
C GLY A 59 -0.44 -9.36 -2.55
N TYR A 60 -0.45 -10.02 -3.70
CA TYR A 60 -0.04 -11.43 -3.80
C TYR A 60 1.43 -11.64 -3.44
N PHE A 61 2.29 -10.71 -3.85
CA PHE A 61 3.68 -10.68 -3.45
C PHE A 61 3.82 -10.52 -1.94
N LEU A 62 3.05 -9.62 -1.31
CA LEU A 62 3.04 -9.46 0.14
C LEU A 62 2.58 -10.74 0.87
N ASP A 63 1.54 -11.42 0.35
CA ASP A 63 1.05 -12.69 0.90
C ASP A 63 2.15 -13.77 0.98
N THR A 64 3.13 -13.75 0.07
CA THR A 64 4.23 -14.73 0.04
C THR A 64 5.17 -14.59 1.25
N PHE A 65 5.31 -13.39 1.81
CA PHE A 65 6.25 -13.08 2.90
C PHE A 65 5.56 -12.80 4.24
N SER A 66 4.26 -12.52 4.26
CA SER A 66 3.52 -12.19 5.48
C SER A 66 3.18 -13.41 6.34
N GLY A 67 3.27 -14.62 5.79
CA GLY A 67 2.80 -15.85 6.45
C GLY A 67 1.29 -15.89 6.66
N THR A 68 0.54 -15.03 5.95
CA THR A 68 -0.92 -15.03 5.93
C THR A 68 -1.46 -15.99 4.88
N ILE A 69 -2.78 -16.20 4.87
CA ILE A 69 -3.46 -16.96 3.83
C ILE A 69 -3.23 -16.26 2.49
N LEU A 70 -2.78 -17.03 1.49
CA LEU A 70 -2.61 -16.54 0.14
C LEU A 70 -3.91 -15.92 -0.39
N GLY A 71 -3.82 -14.73 -0.96
CA GLY A 71 -4.95 -13.99 -1.51
C GLY A 71 -5.59 -12.99 -0.56
N MET A 72 -5.29 -13.05 0.74
CA MET A 72 -5.85 -12.11 1.72
C MET A 72 -5.35 -10.68 1.47
N GLN A 73 -4.03 -10.49 1.33
CA GLN A 73 -3.45 -9.19 1.03
C GLN A 73 -3.70 -8.80 -0.42
N ALA A 74 -3.70 -9.77 -1.36
CA ALA A 74 -4.08 -9.51 -2.74
C ALA A 74 -5.48 -8.85 -2.83
N PHE A 75 -6.46 -9.37 -2.09
CA PHE A 75 -7.80 -8.77 -2.02
C PHE A 75 -7.79 -7.41 -1.32
N ALA A 76 -7.18 -7.31 -0.14
CA ALA A 76 -7.18 -6.08 0.66
C ALA A 76 -6.51 -4.89 -0.06
N ILE A 77 -5.36 -5.14 -0.71
CA ILE A 77 -4.65 -4.11 -1.46
C ILE A 77 -5.39 -3.73 -2.74
N SER A 78 -6.05 -4.69 -3.40
CA SER A 78 -6.91 -4.39 -4.57
C SER A 78 -8.10 -3.51 -4.19
N ALA A 79 -8.76 -3.79 -3.06
CA ALA A 79 -9.84 -2.96 -2.54
C ALA A 79 -9.36 -1.54 -2.20
N ALA A 80 -8.19 -1.43 -1.55
CA ALA A 80 -7.56 -0.14 -1.27
C ALA A 80 -7.21 0.62 -2.55
N TYR A 81 -6.69 -0.05 -3.58
CA TYR A 81 -6.42 0.55 -4.89
C TYR A 81 -7.68 1.15 -5.52
N VAL A 82 -8.80 0.45 -5.48
CA VAL A 82 -10.07 0.96 -6.01
C VAL A 82 -10.51 2.21 -5.24
N ALA A 83 -10.48 2.18 -3.91
CA ALA A 83 -10.83 3.32 -3.08
C ALA A 83 -9.94 4.54 -3.38
N MET A 84 -8.62 4.34 -3.47
CA MET A 84 -7.67 5.40 -3.80
C MET A 84 -7.86 5.93 -5.22
N THR A 85 -8.20 5.07 -6.18
CA THR A 85 -8.48 5.45 -7.56
C THR A 85 -9.74 6.33 -7.66
N ILE A 86 -10.80 5.96 -6.95
CA ILE A 86 -12.04 6.77 -6.88
C ILE A 86 -11.71 8.13 -6.27
N MET A 87 -11.00 8.15 -5.14
CA MET A 87 -10.64 9.38 -4.45
C MET A 87 -9.77 10.29 -5.32
N ALA A 88 -8.79 9.72 -6.03
CA ALA A 88 -7.89 10.46 -6.92
C ALA A 88 -8.61 11.11 -8.10
N ARG A 89 -9.77 10.58 -8.52
CA ARG A 89 -10.60 11.20 -9.57
C ARG A 89 -11.40 12.40 -9.05
N HIS A 90 -11.66 12.47 -7.76
CA HIS A 90 -12.48 13.52 -7.14
C HIS A 90 -11.68 14.59 -6.40
N LEU A 91 -10.43 14.31 -6.00
CA LEU A 91 -9.56 15.26 -5.33
C LEU A 91 -8.53 15.85 -6.29
N TRP A 92 -8.39 17.18 -6.28
CA TRP A 92 -7.27 17.84 -6.95
C TRP A 92 -5.96 17.51 -6.24
N MET A 93 -5.16 16.64 -6.86
CA MET A 93 -3.86 16.16 -6.35
C MET A 93 -2.72 17.18 -6.53
N GLU A 94 -2.99 18.46 -6.25
CA GLU A 94 -2.03 19.56 -6.45
C GLU A 94 -1.08 19.75 -5.26
N ARG A 95 -1.48 19.31 -4.06
CA ARG A 95 -0.70 19.44 -2.81
C ARG A 95 -0.52 18.10 -2.11
N GLY A 96 0.51 17.99 -1.27
CA GLY A 96 0.84 16.74 -0.56
C GLY A 96 -0.29 16.23 0.36
N LEU A 97 -1.13 17.12 0.89
CA LEU A 97 -2.24 16.76 1.78
C LEU A 97 -3.30 15.84 1.13
N PRO A 98 -3.90 16.17 -0.03
CA PRO A 98 -4.83 15.26 -0.71
C PRO A 98 -4.25 13.86 -1.00
N LEU A 99 -2.95 13.80 -1.31
CA LEU A 99 -2.24 12.53 -1.49
C LEU A 99 -2.20 11.72 -0.19
N MET A 100 -1.78 12.34 0.91
CA MET A 100 -1.72 11.71 2.23
C MET A 100 -3.11 11.23 2.67
N ALA A 101 -4.14 12.05 2.50
CA ALA A 101 -5.52 11.69 2.80
C ALA A 101 -6.00 10.48 1.98
N THR A 102 -5.64 10.43 0.70
CA THR A 102 -5.98 9.30 -0.19
C THR A 102 -5.33 8.01 0.28
N VAL A 103 -4.03 8.03 0.58
CA VAL A 103 -3.31 6.85 1.08
C VAL A 103 -3.82 6.42 2.45
N PHE A 104 -4.16 7.38 3.31
CA PHE A 104 -4.74 7.12 4.62
C PHE A 104 -6.07 6.35 4.49
N VAL A 105 -6.99 6.83 3.64
CA VAL A 105 -8.25 6.13 3.35
C VAL A 105 -7.98 4.75 2.75
N GLY A 106 -7.01 4.64 1.84
CA GLY A 106 -6.56 3.36 1.30
C GLY A 106 -6.10 2.39 2.40
N GLY A 107 -5.36 2.86 3.40
CA GLY A 107 -4.91 2.05 4.54
C GLY A 107 -6.06 1.59 5.43
N CYS A 108 -7.03 2.46 5.70
CA CYS A 108 -8.25 2.10 6.41
C CYS A 108 -9.05 1.00 5.67
N VAL A 109 -9.21 1.14 4.35
CA VAL A 109 -9.91 0.16 3.50
C VAL A 109 -9.15 -1.17 3.48
N ARG A 110 -7.82 -1.15 3.34
CA ARG A 110 -6.97 -2.35 3.41
C ARG A 110 -7.18 -3.08 4.74
N GLY A 111 -7.11 -2.36 5.86
CA GLY A 111 -7.28 -2.93 7.19
C GLY A 111 -8.65 -3.57 7.39
N LEU A 112 -9.72 -2.85 7.00
CA LEU A 112 -11.09 -3.37 7.02
C LEU A 112 -11.28 -4.61 6.14
N ALA A 113 -10.75 -4.59 4.92
CA ALA A 113 -10.83 -5.71 3.99
C ALA A 113 -10.09 -6.94 4.53
N ALA A 114 -8.90 -6.77 5.11
CA ALA A 114 -8.15 -7.87 5.72
C ALA A 114 -8.91 -8.51 6.89
N VAL A 115 -9.54 -7.69 7.75
CA VAL A 115 -10.36 -8.20 8.86
C VAL A 115 -11.62 -8.88 8.38
N ALA A 116 -12.28 -8.34 7.35
CA ALA A 116 -13.46 -8.97 6.75
C ALA A 116 -13.12 -10.37 6.21
N VAL A 117 -12.01 -10.52 5.47
CA VAL A 117 -11.56 -11.82 4.97
C VAL A 117 -11.20 -12.77 6.11
N ALA A 118 -10.47 -12.30 7.13
CA ALA A 118 -10.11 -13.13 8.27
C ALA A 118 -11.34 -13.65 9.04
N ALA A 119 -12.36 -12.81 9.20
CA ALA A 119 -13.63 -13.16 9.84
C ALA A 119 -14.43 -14.17 9.02
N LEU A 120 -14.53 -13.97 7.69
CA LEU A 120 -15.22 -14.91 6.78
C LEU A 120 -14.60 -16.30 6.77
N LEU A 121 -13.27 -16.37 6.89
CA LEU A 121 -12.54 -17.64 6.92
C LEU A 121 -12.43 -18.26 8.32
N ALA A 122 -13.05 -17.64 9.34
CA ALA A 122 -12.98 -18.06 10.75
C ALA A 122 -11.55 -18.31 11.27
N THR A 123 -10.56 -17.66 10.67
CA THR A 123 -9.14 -17.94 10.93
C THR A 123 -8.62 -17.29 12.19
N ARG A 124 -9.25 -16.19 12.63
CA ARG A 124 -8.91 -15.51 13.88
C ARG A 124 -10.10 -14.70 14.37
N ALA A 125 -10.40 -14.77 15.67
CA ALA A 125 -11.35 -13.85 16.28
C ALA A 125 -10.78 -12.42 16.21
N PRO A 126 -11.47 -11.47 15.55
CA PRO A 126 -10.96 -10.12 15.40
C PRO A 126 -10.93 -9.41 16.76
N VAL A 127 -9.73 -9.07 17.23
CA VAL A 127 -9.58 -8.17 18.38
C VAL A 127 -9.74 -6.74 17.88
N TRP A 128 -10.99 -6.29 17.78
CA TRP A 128 -11.36 -4.98 17.20
C TRP A 128 -10.56 -3.81 17.77
N GLN A 129 -10.25 -3.83 19.07
CA GLN A 129 -9.41 -2.80 19.69
C GLN A 129 -8.01 -2.74 19.08
N HIS A 130 -7.38 -3.88 18.81
CA HIS A 130 -6.06 -3.93 18.17
C HIS A 130 -6.16 -3.51 16.70
N VAL A 131 -7.17 -4.01 15.98
CA VAL A 131 -7.41 -3.66 14.57
C VAL A 131 -7.57 -2.16 14.40
N VAL A 132 -8.40 -1.52 15.22
CA VAL A 132 -8.68 -0.08 15.10
C VAL A 132 -7.45 0.73 15.50
N ARG A 133 -6.78 0.42 16.62
CA ARG A 133 -5.63 1.21 17.07
C ARG A 133 -4.43 1.05 16.15
N TYR A 134 -4.01 -0.18 15.87
CA TYR A 134 -2.82 -0.45 15.07
C TYR A 134 -3.07 -0.23 13.59
N GLY A 135 -4.22 -0.64 13.06
CA GLY A 135 -4.57 -0.40 11.66
C GLY A 135 -4.67 1.09 11.31
N PHE A 136 -5.21 1.91 12.21
CA PHE A 136 -5.25 3.36 12.03
C PHE A 136 -3.85 3.98 12.07
N LEU A 137 -3.01 3.57 13.01
CA LEU A 137 -1.63 4.05 13.09
C LEU A 137 -0.78 3.60 11.88
N GLU A 138 -1.00 2.39 11.37
CA GLU A 138 -0.35 1.88 10.15
C GLU A 138 -0.76 2.72 8.93
N ALA A 139 -2.06 3.00 8.80
CA ALA A 139 -2.58 3.85 7.74
C ALA A 139 -2.02 5.28 7.82
N ALA A 140 -1.94 5.85 9.04
CA ALA A 140 -1.35 7.16 9.26
C ALA A 140 0.15 7.19 8.92
N ALA A 141 0.91 6.16 9.33
CA ALA A 141 2.32 6.04 9.02
C ALA A 141 2.56 5.91 7.51
N ALA A 142 1.77 5.09 6.82
CA ALA A 142 1.83 4.95 5.36
C ALA A 142 1.51 6.28 4.65
N ALA A 143 0.49 6.99 5.11
CA ALA A 143 0.12 8.30 4.58
C ALA A 143 1.23 9.34 4.77
N LEU A 144 1.90 9.37 5.92
CA LEU A 144 3.01 10.27 6.20
C LEU A 144 4.22 10.02 5.28
N VAL A 145 4.50 8.75 4.97
CA VAL A 145 5.62 8.34 4.14
C VAL A 145 5.31 8.45 2.63
N ALA A 146 4.03 8.49 2.26
CA ALA A 146 3.58 8.48 0.87
C ALA A 146 4.19 9.58 -0.02
N PRO A 147 4.25 10.86 0.38
CA PRO A 147 4.86 11.91 -0.46
C PRO A 147 6.34 11.63 -0.77
N ALA A 148 7.10 11.11 0.19
CA ALA A 148 8.51 10.79 0.00
C ALA A 148 8.68 9.63 -0.97
N VAL A 149 7.93 8.54 -0.78
CA VAL A 149 7.97 7.36 -1.66
C VAL A 149 7.54 7.72 -3.09
N PHE A 150 6.48 8.52 -3.25
CA PHE A 150 6.05 8.99 -4.57
C PHE A 150 7.14 9.77 -5.29
N ARG A 151 7.90 10.62 -4.58
CA ARG A 151 9.05 11.34 -5.14
C ARG A 151 10.18 10.41 -5.52
N CYS A 152 10.49 9.40 -4.71
CA CYS A 152 11.52 8.42 -5.03
C CYS A 152 11.16 7.61 -6.29
N VAL A 153 9.92 7.12 -6.39
CA VAL A 153 9.45 6.34 -7.55
C VAL A 153 9.42 7.19 -8.82
N THR A 154 9.01 8.46 -8.75
CA THR A 154 9.05 9.35 -9.92
C THR A 154 10.48 9.70 -10.32
N TRP A 155 11.39 9.87 -9.36
CA TRP A 155 12.80 10.11 -9.62
C TRP A 155 13.47 8.92 -10.30
N GLU A 156 13.21 7.69 -9.82
CA GLU A 156 13.67 6.45 -10.46
C GLU A 156 13.20 6.35 -11.92
N LYS A 157 11.92 6.63 -12.18
CA LYS A 157 11.39 6.63 -13.55
C LYS A 157 12.07 7.67 -14.45
N ARG A 158 12.41 8.85 -13.91
CA ARG A 158 13.16 9.87 -14.65
C ARG A 158 14.58 9.43 -14.96
N LEU A 159 15.28 8.82 -14.00
CA LEU A 159 16.64 8.29 -14.21
C LEU A 159 16.67 7.21 -15.30
N LEU A 160 15.62 6.40 -15.37
CA LEU A 160 15.48 5.35 -16.40
C LEU A 160 14.99 5.88 -17.76
N GLY A 161 14.76 7.19 -17.91
CA GLY A 161 14.28 7.81 -19.14
C GLY A 161 12.84 7.44 -19.51
N LEU A 162 11.98 7.20 -18.52
CA LEU A 162 10.61 6.71 -18.69
C LEU A 162 9.53 7.74 -18.28
N GLY A 163 9.95 8.97 -17.99
CA GLY A 163 9.12 10.03 -17.38
C GLY A 163 8.88 11.22 -18.29
#